data_AF-A0A9C9GJR0-F1
#
_entry.id   AF-A0A9C9GJR0-F1
#
_cell.length_a   1.000
_cell.length_b   1.000
_cell.length_c   1.000
_cell.angle_alpha   90.00
_cell.angle_beta   90.00
_cell.angle_gamma   90.00
#
_symmetry.space_group_name_H-M   'P 1'
#
loop_
_entity.id
_entity.type
_entity.pdbx_description
1 polymer ?
#
loop_
_entity_poly.entity_id
_entity_poly.type
_entity_poly.pdbx_seq_one_letter_code
_entity_poly.pdbx_strand_id
1 'polypeptide(L)'
;MARRSASHKKTARQSRKRGSEPPVVVDIKSRNSFIETHPASAKAAPPLQAKTPSQARYISGIKAHKLTFGTGPAGTGKSYCAGALAAEELQSRRIDKIIISRPAVEAGENMGFLPGDLQEKFDPYFDAFRDCLNERLGKGVVECGMKNDRIVVAPLAYLRGKTFNDAFVILDEAQNCTAAQLKMFLTRIGENCRVVVNGDIRQSDIGHLSGLQDAIDRLGHLDDVYLHKFEHEDIVRSGLVKDIIQCYEK
;
A
#
# COMPACT_ATOMS: atom_id res chain seq x y z
N MET A 1 79.65 49.38 -18.96
CA MET A 1 79.01 50.26 -17.97
C MET A 1 78.26 51.38 -18.69
N ALA A 2 77.03 51.67 -18.26
CA ALA A 2 76.25 52.89 -18.48
C ALA A 2 75.86 53.35 -19.93
N ARG A 3 74.62 52.97 -20.29
CA ARG A 3 73.51 53.78 -20.85
C ARG A 3 73.80 55.16 -21.49
N ARG A 4 73.20 55.36 -22.68
CA ARG A 4 72.27 56.46 -23.12
C ARG A 4 72.24 56.49 -24.65
N SER A 5 71.21 56.91 -25.38
CA SER A 5 69.76 56.96 -25.25
C SER A 5 69.24 57.54 -26.57
N ALA A 6 68.18 56.95 -27.12
CA ALA A 6 67.15 57.50 -28.01
C ALA A 6 67.52 58.42 -29.19
N SER A 7 67.11 58.01 -30.39
CA SER A 7 66.23 58.81 -31.26
C SER A 7 65.85 57.97 -32.47
N HIS A 8 64.59 57.55 -32.60
CA HIS A 8 64.06 57.02 -33.86
C HIS A 8 62.71 57.64 -34.19
N LYS A 9 62.63 58.00 -35.47
CA LYS A 9 61.68 58.87 -36.15
C LYS A 9 60.24 58.33 -36.16
N LYS A 10 59.31 59.28 -36.18
CA LYS A 10 57.91 59.11 -36.58
C LYS A 10 57.81 58.46 -37.96
N THR A 11 56.90 57.51 -38.11
CA THR A 11 56.27 57.21 -39.41
C THR A 11 54.80 56.90 -39.16
N ALA A 12 53.93 57.69 -39.80
CA ALA A 12 52.50 57.54 -39.77
C ALA A 12 52.07 56.34 -40.61
N ARG A 13 51.11 55.54 -40.12
CA ARG A 13 50.28 54.67 -40.97
C ARG A 13 48.85 54.57 -40.46
N GLN A 14 48.03 55.37 -41.13
CA GLN A 14 46.61 55.24 -41.49
C GLN A 14 45.67 54.34 -40.68
N SER A 15 44.59 55.01 -40.28
CA SER A 15 43.31 54.52 -39.81
C SER A 15 42.59 53.56 -40.77
N ARG A 16 41.95 52.54 -40.20
CA ARG A 16 40.75 51.92 -40.77
C ARG A 16 39.64 51.93 -39.72
N LYS A 17 38.62 52.77 -39.98
CA LYS A 17 37.31 52.73 -39.31
C LYS A 17 36.58 51.44 -39.70
N ARG A 18 36.08 50.71 -38.72
CA ARG A 18 34.79 49.97 -38.74
C ARG A 18 34.20 50.24 -37.35
N GLY A 19 33.19 51.09 -37.22
CA GLY A 19 31.81 50.70 -37.48
C GLY A 19 31.28 50.04 -36.20
N SER A 20 30.84 50.85 -35.26
CA SER A 20 30.32 50.45 -33.95
C SER A 20 28.88 49.91 -34.10
N GLU A 21 28.69 48.61 -33.95
CA GLU A 21 27.37 48.09 -33.56
C GLU A 21 27.29 48.09 -32.02
N PRO A 22 26.22 48.64 -31.43
CA PRO A 22 26.04 48.57 -29.98
C PRO A 22 25.82 47.10 -29.57
N PRO A 23 26.21 46.70 -28.34
CA PRO A 23 25.99 45.35 -27.87
C PRO A 23 24.48 45.07 -27.84
N VAL A 24 24.09 43.94 -28.43
CA VAL A 24 22.72 43.42 -28.34
C VAL A 24 22.46 43.07 -26.87
N VAL A 25 21.78 43.95 -26.15
CA VAL A 25 21.24 43.65 -24.83
C VAL A 25 20.01 42.77 -25.06
N VAL A 26 20.16 41.46 -24.86
CA VAL A 26 19.04 40.53 -24.82
C VAL A 26 18.36 40.73 -23.47
N ASP A 27 17.18 41.36 -23.47
CA ASP A 27 16.35 41.49 -22.28
C ASP A 27 15.81 40.10 -21.90
N ILE A 28 16.42 39.47 -20.89
CA ILE A 28 15.93 38.22 -20.27
C ILE A 28 14.80 38.59 -19.28
N LYS A 29 13.81 39.36 -19.72
CA LYS A 29 12.62 39.61 -18.92
C LYS A 29 11.47 38.71 -19.34
N SER A 30 11.23 37.77 -18.43
CA SER A 30 9.92 37.24 -18.06
C SER A 30 9.05 36.77 -19.22
N ARG A 31 9.38 35.60 -19.73
CA ARG A 31 8.34 34.58 -19.85
C ARG A 31 8.55 33.60 -18.71
N ASN A 32 8.00 33.93 -17.54
CA ASN A 32 7.48 32.87 -16.68
C ASN A 32 6.34 32.23 -17.48
N SER A 33 6.67 31.36 -18.44
CA SER A 33 5.84 30.20 -18.66
C SER A 33 5.90 29.49 -17.32
N PHE A 34 4.92 29.76 -16.46
CA PHE A 34 4.52 28.77 -15.48
C PHE A 34 4.37 27.51 -16.31
N ILE A 35 5.36 26.62 -16.22
CA ILE A 35 5.13 25.25 -16.60
C ILE A 35 4.07 24.85 -15.58
N GLU A 36 2.81 24.90 -15.99
CA GLU A 36 1.76 24.16 -15.32
C GLU A 36 2.22 22.71 -15.44
N THR A 37 3.04 22.29 -14.49
CA THR A 37 3.13 20.89 -14.12
C THR A 37 1.77 20.59 -13.54
N HIS A 38 0.79 20.35 -14.41
CA HIS A 38 -0.35 19.54 -14.02
C HIS A 38 0.29 18.29 -13.41
N PRO A 39 0.13 18.03 -12.10
CA PRO A 39 0.57 16.75 -11.57
C PRO A 39 -0.13 15.74 -12.46
N ALA A 40 0.63 14.85 -13.11
CA ALA A 40 0.05 13.81 -13.94
C ALA A 40 -1.02 13.16 -13.07
N SER A 41 -2.31 13.43 -13.35
CA SER A 41 -3.38 12.93 -12.53
C SER A 41 -3.21 11.42 -12.60
N ALA A 42 -2.88 10.79 -11.48
CA ALA A 42 -2.73 9.34 -11.45
C ALA A 42 -4.01 8.79 -12.08
N LYS A 43 -3.86 8.18 -13.26
CA LYS A 43 -5.00 7.71 -14.04
C LYS A 43 -5.74 6.75 -13.11
N ALA A 44 -6.98 7.07 -12.75
CA ALA A 44 -7.73 6.28 -11.80
C ALA A 44 -7.68 4.81 -12.25
N ALA A 45 -7.24 3.93 -11.37
CA ALA A 45 -7.12 2.52 -11.71
C ALA A 45 -8.49 2.01 -12.17
N PRO A 46 -8.54 1.13 -13.19
CA PRO A 46 -9.80 0.57 -13.64
C PRO A 46 -10.54 -0.09 -12.45
N PRO A 47 -11.88 -0.08 -12.45
CA PRO A 47 -12.67 -0.70 -11.39
C PRO A 47 -12.17 -2.11 -11.08
N LEU A 48 -12.16 -2.49 -9.80
CA LEU A 48 -11.78 -3.84 -9.40
C LEU A 48 -12.69 -4.86 -10.11
N GLN A 49 -12.09 -5.69 -10.97
CA GLN A 49 -12.78 -6.78 -11.64
C GLN A 49 -12.46 -8.09 -10.92
N ALA A 50 -13.51 -8.83 -10.55
CA ALA A 50 -13.38 -10.17 -10.03
C ALA A 50 -12.90 -11.12 -11.14
N LYS A 51 -11.92 -11.97 -10.84
CA LYS A 51 -11.43 -13.01 -11.76
C LYS A 51 -12.23 -14.31 -11.63
N THR A 52 -12.91 -14.52 -10.50
CA THR A 52 -13.78 -15.67 -10.26
C THR A 52 -15.15 -15.22 -9.72
N PRO A 53 -16.21 -16.04 -9.90
CA PRO A 53 -17.51 -15.77 -9.27
C PRO A 53 -17.43 -15.67 -7.74
N SER A 54 -16.53 -16.43 -7.12
CA SER A 54 -16.33 -16.39 -5.67
C SER A 54 -15.73 -15.06 -5.22
N GLN A 55 -14.74 -14.54 -5.94
CA GLN A 55 -14.22 -13.18 -5.71
C GLN A 55 -15.33 -12.12 -5.87
N ALA A 56 -16.23 -12.27 -6.84
CA ALA A 56 -17.35 -11.33 -7.01
C ALA A 56 -18.27 -11.34 -5.77
N ARG A 57 -18.62 -12.53 -5.25
CA ARG A 57 -19.40 -12.66 -4.01
C ARG A 57 -18.66 -12.10 -2.80
N TYR A 58 -17.35 -12.31 -2.70
CA TYR A 58 -16.53 -11.76 -1.62
C TYR A 58 -16.50 -10.24 -1.66
N ILE A 59 -16.27 -9.64 -2.83
CA ILE A 59 -16.27 -8.19 -3.04
C ILE A 59 -17.63 -7.59 -2.68
N SER A 60 -18.72 -8.19 -3.14
CA SER A 60 -20.07 -7.73 -2.79
C SER A 60 -20.35 -7.87 -1.30
N GLY A 61 -19.93 -8.97 -0.69
CA GLY A 61 -20.03 -9.21 0.74
C GLY A 61 -19.31 -8.13 1.56
N ILE A 62 -18.06 -7.84 1.20
CA ILE A 62 -17.30 -6.72 1.78
C ILE A 62 -18.09 -5.44 1.67
N LYS A 63 -18.59 -5.07 0.47
CA LYS A 63 -19.31 -3.80 0.24
C LYS A 63 -20.63 -3.68 1.01
N ALA A 64 -21.31 -4.79 1.25
CA ALA A 64 -22.64 -4.80 1.87
C ALA A 64 -22.63 -4.88 3.40
N HIS A 65 -21.53 -5.33 4.02
CA HIS A 65 -21.47 -5.60 5.46
C HIS A 65 -20.33 -4.84 6.13
N LYS A 66 -20.48 -4.56 7.42
CA LYS A 66 -19.46 -3.90 8.23
C LYS A 66 -18.30 -4.81 8.58
N LEU A 67 -18.57 -6.08 8.86
CA LEU A 67 -17.57 -7.09 9.15
C LEU A 67 -17.65 -8.22 8.12
N THR A 68 -16.52 -8.55 7.49
CA THR A 68 -16.42 -9.69 6.59
C THR A 68 -15.26 -10.60 6.99
N PHE A 69 -15.56 -11.90 7.12
CA PHE A 69 -14.54 -12.94 7.27
C PHE A 69 -14.28 -13.58 5.90
N GLY A 70 -13.05 -13.47 5.40
CA GLY A 70 -12.59 -14.13 4.18
C GLY A 70 -11.69 -15.31 4.51
N THR A 71 -12.24 -16.51 4.48
CA THR A 71 -11.50 -17.74 4.78
C THR A 71 -11.15 -18.51 3.52
N GLY A 72 -9.99 -19.18 3.50
CA GLY A 72 -9.63 -20.13 2.45
C GLY A 72 -8.20 -19.98 1.95
N PRO A 73 -7.79 -20.79 0.96
CA PRO A 73 -6.38 -21.00 0.64
C PRO A 73 -5.66 -19.76 0.09
N ALA A 74 -4.34 -19.78 0.18
CA ALA A 74 -3.49 -18.77 -0.45
C ALA A 74 -3.67 -18.77 -1.98
N GLY A 75 -3.70 -17.58 -2.59
CA GLY A 75 -3.84 -17.43 -4.05
C GLY A 75 -5.30 -17.31 -4.55
N THR A 76 -6.28 -17.34 -3.65
CA THR A 76 -7.70 -17.05 -3.95
C THR A 76 -7.98 -15.55 -4.16
N GLY A 77 -7.05 -14.69 -3.78
CA GLY A 77 -7.13 -13.24 -3.96
C GLY A 77 -7.79 -12.47 -2.81
N LYS A 78 -8.08 -13.12 -1.67
CA LYS A 78 -8.72 -12.49 -0.49
C LYS A 78 -8.05 -11.17 -0.05
N SER A 79 -6.73 -11.17 0.15
CA SER A 79 -5.97 -9.98 0.57
C SER A 79 -5.92 -8.90 -0.52
N TYR A 80 -5.76 -9.31 -1.79
CA TYR A 80 -5.76 -8.38 -2.93
C TYR A 80 -7.12 -7.69 -3.11
N CYS A 81 -8.22 -8.45 -3.07
CA CYS A 81 -9.57 -7.90 -3.17
C CYS A 81 -9.85 -6.90 -2.03
N ALA A 82 -9.47 -7.24 -0.80
CA ALA A 82 -9.62 -6.34 0.34
C ALA A 82 -8.79 -5.05 0.17
N GLY A 83 -7.51 -5.16 -0.20
CA GLY A 83 -6.62 -4.02 -0.43
C GLY A 83 -7.11 -3.11 -1.56
N ALA A 84 -7.59 -3.69 -2.66
CA ALA A 84 -8.14 -2.94 -3.79
C ALA A 84 -9.41 -2.16 -3.42
N LEU A 85 -10.28 -2.75 -2.61
CA LEU A 85 -11.48 -2.06 -2.11
C LEU A 85 -11.13 -0.95 -1.11
N ALA A 86 -10.16 -1.19 -0.22
CA ALA A 86 -9.66 -0.17 0.69
C ALA A 86 -9.10 1.04 -0.07
N ALA A 87 -8.32 0.80 -1.13
CA ALA A 87 -7.85 1.85 -2.02
C ALA A 87 -9.00 2.62 -2.70
N GLU A 88 -10.01 1.91 -3.20
CA GLU A 88 -11.18 2.53 -3.83
C GLU A 88 -11.93 3.45 -2.85
N GLU A 89 -12.16 3.00 -1.62
CA GLU A 89 -12.82 3.80 -0.57
C GLU A 89 -11.97 5.00 -0.14
N LEU A 90 -10.65 4.85 -0.02
CA LEU A 90 -9.75 5.96 0.30
C LEU A 90 -9.68 7.00 -0.82
N GLN A 91 -9.62 6.54 -2.07
CA GLN A 91 -9.57 7.41 -3.26
C GLN A 91 -10.88 8.19 -3.45
N SER A 92 -12.01 7.53 -3.19
CA SER A 92 -13.35 8.14 -3.24
C SER A 92 -13.69 8.97 -2.00
N ARG A 93 -12.78 9.08 -1.03
CA ARG A 93 -12.96 9.82 0.24
C ARG A 93 -14.16 9.34 1.05
N ARG A 94 -14.52 8.06 0.94
CA ARG A 94 -15.53 7.42 1.81
C ARG A 94 -14.97 7.10 3.20
N ILE A 95 -13.65 6.96 3.27
CA ILE A 95 -12.87 6.74 4.49
C ILE A 95 -11.69 7.72 4.50
N ASP A 96 -11.18 7.98 5.69
CA ASP A 96 -9.97 8.78 5.90
C ASP A 96 -8.71 7.91 5.99
N LYS A 97 -8.86 6.65 6.42
CA LYS A 97 -7.75 5.79 6.78
C LYS A 97 -7.88 4.34 6.30
N ILE A 98 -6.77 3.76 5.85
CA ILE A 98 -6.59 2.31 5.70
C ILE A 98 -5.73 1.83 6.86
N ILE A 99 -6.15 0.77 7.55
CA ILE A 99 -5.37 0.14 8.63
C ILE A 99 -5.14 -1.32 8.23
N ILE A 100 -3.89 -1.74 8.10
CA ILE A 100 -3.52 -3.12 7.78
C ILE A 100 -2.75 -3.68 8.98
N SER A 101 -3.15 -4.87 9.40
CA SER A 101 -2.55 -5.54 10.54
C SER A 101 -2.41 -7.03 10.31
N ARG A 102 -1.43 -7.62 10.98
CA ARG A 102 -1.12 -9.04 10.99
C ARG A 102 -0.75 -9.43 12.44
N PRO A 103 -1.17 -10.59 12.95
CA PRO A 103 -0.66 -11.08 14.23
C PRO A 103 0.85 -11.34 14.11
N ALA A 104 1.58 -11.13 15.20
CA ALA A 104 2.95 -11.60 15.31
C ALA A 104 2.90 -13.12 15.43
N VAL A 105 3.48 -13.83 14.47
CA VAL A 105 3.61 -15.29 14.49
C VAL A 105 5.09 -15.59 14.63
N GLU A 106 5.45 -16.36 15.66
CA GLU A 106 6.79 -16.93 15.77
C GLU A 106 6.87 -18.11 14.80
N ALA A 107 7.03 -17.81 13.51
CA ALA A 107 7.18 -18.82 12.47
C ALA A 107 8.60 -19.41 12.50
N GLY A 108 8.96 -20.08 13.61
CA GLY A 108 10.23 -20.81 13.79
C GLY A 108 11.50 -19.97 13.86
N GLU A 109 11.50 -18.72 13.40
CA GLU A 109 12.55 -17.74 13.61
C GLU A 109 12.01 -16.61 14.49
N ASN A 110 12.65 -16.35 15.62
CA ASN A 110 12.24 -15.25 16.49
C ASN A 110 12.32 -13.93 15.69
N MET A 111 11.21 -13.20 15.57
CA MET A 111 11.18 -11.83 15.02
C MET A 111 12.19 -10.87 15.69
N GLY A 112 12.75 -11.27 16.83
CA GLY A 112 13.88 -10.60 17.48
C GLY A 112 15.15 -10.49 16.63
N PHE A 113 15.35 -11.29 15.58
CA PHE A 113 16.63 -11.37 14.85
C PHE A 113 16.79 -10.45 13.64
N LEU A 114 15.73 -9.87 13.08
CA LEU A 114 15.89 -8.88 12.00
C LEU A 114 16.47 -7.58 12.59
N PRO A 115 17.62 -7.05 12.14
CA PRO A 115 18.11 -5.75 12.59
C PRO A 115 17.20 -4.63 12.06
N GLY A 116 16.95 -3.59 12.86
CA GLY A 116 16.10 -2.46 12.46
C GLY A 116 15.05 -2.09 13.51
N ASP A 117 14.34 -0.99 13.28
CA ASP A 117 13.18 -0.62 14.07
C ASP A 117 12.02 -1.63 13.88
N LEU A 118 11.03 -1.65 14.78
CA LEU A 118 9.94 -2.63 14.68
C LEU A 118 9.15 -2.50 13.36
N GLN A 119 9.15 -1.32 12.74
CA GLN A 119 8.41 -1.05 11.51
C GLN A 119 9.15 -1.63 10.30
N GLU A 120 10.49 -1.51 10.23
CA GLU A 120 11.37 -2.12 9.24
C GLU A 120 11.28 -3.65 9.24
N LYS A 121 11.07 -4.26 10.42
CA LYS A 121 10.86 -5.72 10.52
C LYS A 121 9.50 -6.18 9.99
N PHE A 122 8.51 -5.28 9.95
CA PHE A 122 7.15 -5.59 9.51
C PHE A 122 6.90 -5.25 8.03
N ASP A 123 7.78 -4.47 7.40
CA ASP A 123 7.66 -4.03 6.00
C ASP A 123 7.54 -5.21 5.01
N PRO A 124 8.26 -6.34 5.15
CA PRO A 124 8.11 -7.49 4.23
C PRO A 124 6.70 -8.10 4.22
N TYR A 125 5.94 -8.00 5.31
CA TYR A 125 4.57 -8.51 5.38
C TYR A 125 3.57 -7.57 4.70
N PHE A 126 3.98 -6.35 4.40
CA PHE A 126 3.16 -5.34 3.75
C PHE A 126 3.31 -5.35 2.22
N ASP A 127 4.39 -5.90 1.66
CA ASP A 127 4.70 -5.81 0.23
C ASP A 127 3.53 -6.15 -0.70
N ALA A 128 2.79 -7.23 -0.42
CA ALA A 128 1.62 -7.61 -1.22
C ALA A 128 0.50 -6.54 -1.19
N PHE A 129 0.28 -5.90 -0.04
CA PHE A 129 -0.65 -4.79 0.08
C PHE A 129 -0.08 -3.52 -0.56
N ARG A 130 1.22 -3.24 -0.36
CA ARG A 130 1.92 -2.10 -0.96
C ARG A 130 1.79 -2.11 -2.47
N ASP A 131 2.03 -3.26 -3.10
CA ASP A 131 1.90 -3.43 -4.54
C ASP A 131 0.47 -3.21 -5.03
N CYS A 132 -0.51 -3.78 -4.33
CA CYS A 132 -1.93 -3.56 -4.63
C CYS A 132 -2.32 -2.08 -4.50
N LEU A 133 -1.92 -1.42 -3.41
CA LEU A 133 -2.20 0.00 -3.18
C LEU A 133 -1.48 0.88 -4.21
N ASN A 134 -0.25 0.55 -4.59
CA ASN A 134 0.53 1.26 -5.60
C ASN A 134 -0.12 1.15 -6.99
N GLU A 135 -0.63 -0.02 -7.35
CA GLU A 135 -1.38 -0.24 -8.59
C GLU A 135 -2.64 0.65 -8.64
N ARG A 136 -3.32 0.80 -7.49
CA ARG A 136 -4.63 1.47 -7.38
C ARG A 136 -4.55 2.98 -7.21
N LEU A 137 -3.65 3.44 -6.35
CA LEU A 137 -3.51 4.83 -5.91
C LEU A 137 -2.31 5.54 -6.55
N GLY A 138 -1.33 4.78 -7.03
CA GLY A 138 -0.03 5.28 -7.44
C GLY A 138 0.96 5.40 -6.28
N LYS A 139 2.24 5.12 -6.56
CA LYS A 139 3.33 5.08 -5.56
C LYS A 139 3.41 6.35 -4.70
N GLY A 140 3.36 7.52 -5.31
CA GLY A 140 3.46 8.80 -4.57
C GLY A 140 2.30 9.02 -3.58
N VAL A 141 1.09 8.55 -3.91
CA VAL A 141 -0.08 8.65 -3.01
C VAL A 141 0.08 7.69 -1.84
N VAL A 142 0.54 6.47 -2.09
CA VAL A 142 0.78 5.48 -1.03
C VAL A 142 1.87 5.96 -0.06
N GLU A 143 3.01 6.43 -0.59
CA GLU A 143 4.10 6.96 0.24
C GLU A 143 3.67 8.17 1.08
N CYS A 144 2.93 9.10 0.48
CA CYS A 144 2.36 10.24 1.22
C CYS A 144 1.35 9.75 2.28
N GLY A 145 0.49 8.79 1.92
CA GLY A 145 -0.50 8.17 2.79
C GLY A 145 0.10 7.48 4.01
N MET A 146 1.24 6.82 3.84
CA MET A 146 1.99 6.23 4.96
C MET A 146 2.61 7.31 5.85
N LYS A 147 3.21 8.36 5.26
CA LYS A 147 3.85 9.44 6.02
C LYS A 147 2.88 10.29 6.85
N ASN A 148 1.61 10.38 6.44
CA ASN A 148 0.58 11.17 7.13
C ASN A 148 -0.47 10.30 7.84
N ASP A 149 -0.16 9.03 8.12
CA ASP A 149 -1.01 8.09 8.85
C ASP A 149 -2.41 7.84 8.23
N ARG A 150 -2.58 8.11 6.93
CA ARG A 150 -3.77 7.69 6.17
C ARG A 150 -3.70 6.24 5.73
N ILE A 151 -2.51 5.65 5.64
CA ILE A 151 -2.29 4.23 5.41
C ILE A 151 -1.38 3.75 6.53
N VAL A 152 -1.96 3.06 7.51
CA VAL A 152 -1.26 2.58 8.69
C VAL A 152 -1.04 1.08 8.58
N VAL A 153 0.21 0.66 8.68
CA VAL A 153 0.59 -0.74 8.77
C VAL A 153 1.15 -0.96 10.17
N ALA A 154 0.50 -1.80 10.96
CA ALA A 154 0.91 -2.00 12.35
C ALA A 154 0.65 -3.44 12.83
N PRO A 155 1.50 -3.98 13.71
CA PRO A 155 1.25 -5.26 14.36
C PRO A 155 -0.07 -5.23 15.15
N LEU A 156 -0.73 -6.39 15.28
CA LEU A 156 -2.01 -6.49 15.99
C LEU A 156 -1.99 -5.88 17.40
N ALA A 157 -0.87 -6.03 18.11
CA ALA A 157 -0.70 -5.50 19.47
C ALA A 157 -0.80 -3.96 19.55
N TYR A 158 -0.46 -3.24 18.48
CA TYR A 158 -0.46 -1.77 18.42
C TYR A 158 -1.87 -1.19 18.27
N LEU A 159 -2.85 -2.03 17.93
CA LEU A 159 -4.25 -1.64 17.80
C LEU A 159 -4.97 -1.61 19.16
N ARG A 160 -4.31 -2.04 20.23
CA ARG A 160 -4.87 -2.00 21.58
C ARG A 160 -5.22 -0.56 21.97
N GLY A 161 -6.45 -0.36 22.44
CA GLY A 161 -6.94 0.96 22.86
C GLY A 161 -7.22 1.94 21.71
N LYS A 162 -7.12 1.51 20.45
CA LYS A 162 -7.54 2.31 19.28
C LYS A 162 -9.02 2.06 18.98
N THR A 163 -9.69 3.02 18.36
CA THR A 163 -11.03 2.82 17.80
C THR A 163 -10.95 3.07 16.30
N PHE A 164 -11.58 2.20 15.51
CA PHE A 164 -11.60 2.28 14.06
C PHE A 164 -12.78 3.14 13.61
N ASN A 165 -12.54 4.44 13.45
CA ASN A 165 -13.50 5.37 12.87
C ASN A 165 -13.04 5.79 11.48
N ASP A 166 -13.98 5.96 10.54
CA ASP A 166 -13.72 6.46 9.19
C ASP A 166 -12.59 5.70 8.48
N ALA A 167 -12.59 4.37 8.64
CA ALA A 167 -11.47 3.52 8.28
C ALA A 167 -11.86 2.21 7.61
N PHE A 168 -11.04 1.77 6.66
CA PHE A 168 -11.04 0.40 6.16
C PHE A 168 -9.93 -0.39 6.84
N VAL A 169 -10.30 -1.41 7.60
CA VAL A 169 -9.38 -2.18 8.44
C VAL A 169 -9.27 -3.60 7.91
N ILE A 170 -8.04 -4.06 7.70
CA ILE A 170 -7.73 -5.40 7.23
C ILE A 170 -6.85 -6.08 8.27
N LEU A 171 -7.34 -7.18 8.84
CA LEU A 171 -6.54 -8.11 9.62
C LEU A 171 -6.25 -9.33 8.74
N ASP A 172 -5.01 -9.46 8.28
CA ASP A 172 -4.59 -10.62 7.49
C ASP A 172 -3.97 -11.70 8.39
N GLU A 173 -4.01 -12.94 7.91
CA GLU A 173 -3.44 -14.11 8.57
C GLU A 173 -4.02 -14.35 9.97
N ALA A 174 -5.31 -14.07 10.08
CA ALA A 174 -6.05 -14.11 11.33
C ALA A 174 -6.16 -15.51 11.94
N GLN A 175 -5.85 -16.58 11.18
CA GLN A 175 -5.78 -17.93 11.73
C GLN A 175 -4.76 -18.03 12.86
N ASN A 176 -3.74 -17.16 12.87
CA ASN A 176 -2.69 -17.14 13.88
C ASN A 176 -3.02 -16.24 15.08
N CYS A 177 -4.23 -15.70 15.17
CA CYS A 177 -4.71 -14.98 16.34
C CYS A 177 -5.22 -15.96 17.41
N THR A 178 -5.01 -15.63 18.69
CA THR A 178 -5.79 -16.23 19.78
C THR A 178 -7.20 -15.64 19.82
N ALA A 179 -8.16 -16.33 20.45
CA ALA A 179 -9.50 -15.79 20.66
C ALA A 179 -9.48 -14.45 21.42
N ALA A 180 -8.57 -14.28 22.39
CA ALA A 180 -8.41 -13.03 23.13
C ALA A 180 -7.89 -11.88 22.25
N GLN A 181 -6.92 -12.15 21.36
CA GLN A 181 -6.41 -11.18 20.41
C GLN A 181 -7.47 -10.76 19.40
N LEU A 182 -8.22 -11.72 18.84
CA LEU A 182 -9.25 -11.41 17.86
C LEU A 182 -10.44 -10.68 18.51
N LYS A 183 -10.86 -11.05 19.72
CA LYS A 183 -11.83 -10.29 20.51
C LYS A 183 -11.35 -8.86 20.79
N MET A 184 -10.07 -8.69 21.16
CA MET A 184 -9.48 -7.36 21.37
C MET A 184 -9.60 -6.51 20.10
N PHE A 185 -9.26 -7.07 18.93
CA PHE A 185 -9.37 -6.40 17.64
C PHE A 185 -10.81 -6.06 17.24
N LEU A 186 -11.72 -7.03 17.28
CA LEU A 186 -13.11 -6.85 16.86
C LEU A 186 -13.87 -5.83 17.73
N THR A 187 -13.51 -5.71 19.01
CA THR A 187 -14.10 -4.68 19.89
C THR A 187 -13.54 -3.27 19.67
N ARG A 188 -12.64 -3.08 18.70
CA ARG A 188 -12.17 -1.74 18.29
C ARG A 188 -13.01 -1.15 17.14
N ILE A 189 -13.92 -1.92 16.54
CA ILE A 189 -14.79 -1.47 15.44
C ILE A 189 -15.63 -0.27 15.90
N GLY A 190 -15.44 0.87 15.24
CA GLY A 190 -16.14 2.13 15.53
C GLY A 190 -17.18 2.51 14.48
N GLU A 191 -17.37 3.80 14.25
CA GLU A 191 -18.33 4.34 13.27
C GLU A 191 -17.71 4.47 11.88
N ASN A 192 -18.56 4.44 10.84
CA ASN A 192 -18.15 4.58 9.44
C ASN A 192 -16.87 3.79 9.08
N CYS A 193 -16.80 2.54 9.52
CA CYS A 193 -15.66 1.68 9.24
C CYS A 193 -16.10 0.37 8.60
N ARG A 194 -15.19 -0.22 7.83
CA ARG A 194 -15.37 -1.53 7.22
C ARG A 194 -14.20 -2.41 7.62
N VAL A 195 -14.49 -3.59 8.13
CA VAL A 195 -13.49 -4.49 8.70
C VAL A 195 -13.50 -5.81 7.95
N VAL A 196 -12.32 -6.20 7.46
CA VAL A 196 -12.10 -7.46 6.77
C VAL A 196 -11.08 -8.27 7.56
N VAL A 197 -11.48 -9.48 7.95
CA VAL A 197 -10.63 -10.45 8.64
C VAL A 197 -10.36 -11.61 7.68
N ASN A 198 -9.12 -11.73 7.22
CA ASN A 198 -8.70 -12.75 6.28
C ASN A 198 -7.81 -13.78 6.94
N GLY A 199 -7.94 -15.03 6.51
CA GLY A 199 -7.06 -16.10 6.96
C GLY A 199 -7.37 -17.44 6.31
N ASP A 200 -6.61 -18.45 6.69
CA ASP A 200 -6.87 -19.84 6.33
C ASP A 200 -6.83 -20.71 7.58
N ILE A 201 -8.00 -21.18 8.02
CA ILE A 201 -8.15 -21.99 9.24
C ILE A 201 -7.28 -23.26 9.18
N ARG A 202 -7.01 -23.78 7.97
CA ARG A 202 -6.19 -24.99 7.78
C ARG A 202 -4.69 -24.75 7.94
N GLN A 203 -4.23 -23.50 7.85
CA GLN A 203 -2.82 -23.09 7.95
C GLN A 203 -2.54 -22.37 9.28
N SER A 204 -3.20 -22.81 10.35
CA SER A 204 -2.94 -22.29 11.69
C SER A 204 -1.57 -22.74 12.18
N ASP A 205 -0.65 -21.79 12.38
CA ASP A 205 0.70 -22.04 12.90
C ASP A 205 0.72 -22.15 14.43
N ILE A 206 -0.39 -21.81 15.09
CA ILE A 206 -0.55 -21.89 16.55
C ILE A 206 -0.98 -23.30 16.98
N GLY A 207 -0.33 -23.83 18.01
CA GLY A 207 -0.62 -25.17 18.56
C GLY A 207 -1.93 -25.28 19.38
N HIS A 208 -2.83 -24.31 19.26
CA HIS A 208 -4.11 -24.27 19.96
C HIS A 208 -5.24 -23.82 19.03
N LEU A 209 -6.49 -23.81 19.52
CA LEU A 209 -7.64 -23.38 18.73
C LEU A 209 -7.44 -21.97 18.16
N SER A 210 -7.64 -21.83 16.85
CA SER A 210 -7.56 -20.54 16.17
C SER A 210 -8.66 -19.59 16.64
N GLY A 211 -8.28 -18.36 16.96
CA GLY A 211 -9.23 -17.28 17.27
C GLY A 211 -10.16 -16.98 16.10
N LEU A 212 -9.70 -17.18 14.86
CA LEU A 212 -10.53 -17.01 13.66
C LEU A 212 -11.73 -17.95 13.65
N GLN A 213 -11.51 -19.24 13.94
CA GLN A 213 -12.59 -20.22 14.03
C GLN A 213 -13.58 -19.86 15.15
N ASP A 214 -13.07 -19.55 16.35
CA ASP A 214 -13.91 -19.14 17.49
C ASP A 214 -14.78 -17.91 17.16
N ALA A 215 -14.22 -16.90 16.48
CA ALA A 215 -14.98 -15.71 16.10
C ALA A 215 -16.05 -16.01 15.03
N ILE A 216 -15.75 -16.86 14.06
CA ILE A 216 -16.73 -17.28 13.03
C ILE A 216 -17.92 -17.98 13.71
N ASP A 217 -17.65 -18.92 14.62
CA ASP A 217 -18.69 -19.67 15.33
C ASP A 217 -19.55 -18.75 16.20
N ARG A 218 -18.95 -17.73 16.82
CA ARG A 218 -19.65 -16.78 17.69
C ARG A 218 -20.41 -15.67 16.95
N LEU A 219 -19.94 -15.24 15.78
CA LEU A 219 -20.42 -14.00 15.15
C LEU A 219 -21.13 -14.24 13.82
N GLY A 220 -21.03 -15.44 13.24
CA GLY A 220 -21.59 -15.76 11.92
C GLY A 220 -23.11 -15.63 11.79
N HIS A 221 -23.82 -15.52 12.91
CA HIS A 221 -25.28 -15.36 12.95
C HIS A 221 -25.73 -13.89 13.00
N LEU A 222 -24.81 -12.93 13.06
CA LEU A 222 -25.13 -11.51 13.14
C LEU A 222 -25.38 -10.94 11.73
N ASP A 223 -26.42 -10.12 11.58
CA ASP A 223 -26.87 -9.60 10.27
C ASP A 223 -25.80 -8.77 9.51
N ASP A 224 -24.94 -8.06 10.24
CA ASP A 224 -23.91 -7.18 9.67
C ASP A 224 -22.54 -7.89 9.54
N VAL A 225 -22.55 -9.23 9.61
CA VAL A 225 -21.38 -10.09 9.46
C VAL A 225 -21.55 -10.99 8.25
N TYR A 226 -20.62 -10.89 7.31
CA TYR A 226 -20.56 -11.78 6.15
C TYR A 226 -19.45 -12.80 6.29
N LEU A 227 -19.80 -14.08 6.13
CA LEU A 227 -18.84 -15.17 6.08
C LEU A 227 -18.64 -15.59 4.63
N HIS A 228 -17.41 -15.44 4.14
CA HIS A 228 -17.02 -15.92 2.83
C HIS A 228 -15.97 -17.02 2.96
N LYS A 229 -16.23 -18.13 2.29
CA LYS A 229 -15.31 -19.26 2.21
C LYS A 229 -14.89 -19.46 0.76
N PHE A 230 -13.61 -19.28 0.51
CA PHE A 230 -12.96 -19.66 -0.74
C PHE A 230 -12.55 -21.13 -0.67
N GLU A 231 -12.65 -21.81 -1.81
CA GLU A 231 -12.21 -23.19 -1.98
C GLU A 231 -10.97 -23.25 -2.90
N HIS A 232 -10.33 -24.42 -3.04
CA HIS A 232 -9.14 -24.57 -3.90
C HIS A 232 -9.40 -24.23 -5.37
N GLU A 233 -10.63 -24.45 -5.84
CA GLU A 233 -11.07 -24.11 -7.20
C GLU A 233 -11.01 -22.61 -7.48
N ASP A 234 -11.12 -21.77 -6.43
CA ASP A 234 -11.07 -20.32 -6.51
C ASP A 234 -9.65 -19.76 -6.63
N ILE A 235 -8.61 -20.60 -6.57
CA ILE A 235 -7.22 -20.16 -6.71
C ILE A 235 -7.01 -19.59 -8.12
N VAL A 236 -6.48 -18.37 -8.19
CA VAL A 236 -6.17 -17.69 -9.45
C VAL A 236 -4.66 -17.70 -9.68
N ARG A 237 -4.13 -18.87 -10.00
CA ARG A 237 -2.74 -19.11 -10.38
C ARG A 237 -2.67 -19.95 -11.65
N SER A 238 -1.50 -19.97 -12.30
CA SER A 238 -1.24 -20.80 -13.47
C SER A 238 -1.46 -22.29 -13.15
N GLY A 239 -1.76 -23.09 -14.20
CA GLY A 239 -2.07 -24.52 -14.07
C GLY A 239 -1.01 -25.28 -13.27
N LEU A 240 0.27 -25.13 -13.63
CA LEU A 240 1.38 -25.78 -12.93
C LEU A 240 1.41 -25.47 -11.42
N VAL A 241 1.14 -24.23 -11.01
CA VAL A 241 1.15 -23.88 -9.58
C VAL A 241 -0.03 -24.52 -8.86
N LYS A 242 -1.19 -24.64 -9.50
CA LYS A 242 -2.33 -25.39 -8.93
C LYS A 242 -1.98 -26.87 -8.76
N ASP A 243 -1.37 -27.48 -9.78
CA ASP A 243 -0.96 -28.89 -9.76
C ASP A 243 0.08 -29.14 -8.65
N ILE A 244 1.03 -28.22 -8.47
CA ILE A 244 2.01 -28.28 -7.37
C ILE A 244 1.29 -28.24 -6.01
N ILE A 245 0.40 -27.26 -5.78
CA ILE A 245 -0.33 -27.14 -4.51
C ILE A 245 -1.09 -28.42 -4.20
N GLN A 246 -1.80 -28.97 -5.18
CA GLN A 246 -2.57 -30.21 -5.02
C GLN A 246 -1.69 -31.42 -4.68
N CYS A 247 -0.45 -31.47 -5.16
CA CYS A 247 0.50 -32.53 -4.83
C CYS A 247 1.01 -32.46 -3.38
N TYR A 248 1.12 -31.26 -2.79
CA TYR A 248 1.64 -31.05 -1.44
C TYR A 248 0.54 -31.09 -0.34
N GLU A 249 -0.74 -31.01 -0.70
CA GLU A 249 -1.87 -31.06 0.23
C GLU A 249 -2.43 -32.48 0.45
N LYS A 250 -1.82 -33.50 -0.15
CA LYS A 250 -2.07 -34.94 0.15
C LYS A 250 -1.22 -35.41 1.32
#